data_AF-A0A950M7U1-F1
#
_entry.id   AF-A0A950M7U1-F1
#
_cell.length_a   1.000
_cell.length_b   1.000
_cell.length_c   1.000
_cell.angle_alpha   90.00
_cell.angle_beta   90.00
_cell.angle_gamma   90.00
#
_symmetry.space_group_name_H-M   'P 1'
#
loop_
_entity.id
_entity.type
_entity.pdbx_description
1 polymer ?
#
loop_
_entity_poly.entity_id
_entity_poly.type
_entity_poly.pdbx_seq_one_letter_code
_entity_poly.pdbx_strand_id
1 'polypeptide(L)' 'RGVMPVRAIQHIRAVNANEEQAMLANIQPNVAMLHIMRIGYLDNGAPVELTHSYCRSDYYDFVAELRR' A
#
# COMPACT_ATOMS: atom_id res chain seq x y z
N ARG A 1 -22.29 5.41 -14.78
CA ARG A 1 -21.14 4.66 -15.35
C ARG A 1 -19.95 4.92 -14.44
N GLY A 2 -19.39 3.86 -13.84
CA GLY A 2 -18.31 4.00 -12.85
C GLY A 2 -16.99 4.38 -13.53
N VAL A 3 -16.31 5.36 -12.96
CA VAL A 3 -15.00 5.83 -13.41
C VAL A 3 -13.97 5.03 -12.61
N MET A 4 -13.44 3.96 -13.20
CA MET A 4 -12.49 3.05 -12.56
C MET A 4 -11.05 3.41 -12.94
N PRO A 5 -10.07 3.32 -12.01
CA PRO A 5 -8.67 3.49 -12.35
C PRO A 5 -8.21 2.42 -13.35
N VAL A 6 -7.55 2.83 -14.42
CA VAL A 6 -6.99 1.93 -15.47
C VAL A 6 -5.49 1.76 -15.37
N ARG A 7 -4.81 2.65 -14.65
CA ARG A 7 -3.36 2.60 -14.38
C ARG A 7 -3.12 2.92 -12.91
N ALA A 8 -2.12 2.30 -12.29
CA ALA A 8 -1.69 2.66 -10.96
C ALA A 8 -0.16 2.73 -10.83
N ILE A 9 0.31 3.58 -9.93
CA ILE A 9 1.70 3.58 -9.45
C ILE A 9 1.67 3.15 -7.99
N GLN A 10 2.56 2.23 -7.60
CA GLN A 10 2.72 1.81 -6.21
C GLN A 10 4.13 2.15 -5.71
N HIS A 11 4.20 2.82 -4.58
CA HIS A 11 5.44 3.04 -3.83
C HIS A 11 5.43 2.13 -2.61
N ILE A 12 6.39 1.22 -2.54
CA ILE A 12 6.52 0.24 -1.46
C ILE A 12 7.75 0.60 -0.65
N ARG A 13 7.60 0.71 0.67
CA ARG A 13 8.71 0.98 1.59
C ARG A 13 8.55 0.23 2.90
N ALA A 14 9.67 -0.09 3.54
CA ALA A 14 9.67 -0.55 4.92
C ALA A 14 9.41 0.64 5.87
N VAL A 15 8.60 0.43 6.89
CA VAL A 15 8.37 1.36 8.00
C VAL A 15 8.31 0.58 9.30
N ASN A 16 8.50 1.25 10.44
CA ASN A 16 8.17 0.69 11.75
C ASN A 16 6.80 1.22 12.18
N ALA A 17 5.98 0.35 12.77
CA ALA A 17 4.64 0.70 13.23
C ALA A 17 4.70 1.79 14.30
N ASN A 18 3.97 2.89 14.11
CA ASN A 18 3.69 3.84 15.18
C ASN A 18 2.67 3.25 16.17
N GLU A 19 2.39 3.97 17.27
CA GLU A 19 1.49 3.48 18.32
C GLU A 19 0.08 3.16 17.82
N GLU A 20 -0.49 4.01 16.98
CA GLU A 20 -1.83 3.82 16.40
C GLU A 20 -1.87 2.60 15.48
N GLN A 21 -0.90 2.46 14.58
CA GLN A 21 -0.77 1.33 13.66
C GLN A 21 -0.61 0.02 14.44
N ALA A 22 0.23 0.04 15.48
CA ALA A 22 0.46 -1.12 16.33
C ALA A 22 -0.82 -1.58 17.04
N MET A 23 -1.58 -0.62 17.58
CA MET A 23 -2.88 -0.88 18.21
C MET A 23 -3.90 -1.44 17.22
N LEU A 24 -4.08 -0.82 16.05
CA LEU A 24 -5.04 -1.24 15.04
C LEU A 24 -4.71 -2.61 14.43
N ALA A 25 -3.42 -2.90 14.24
CA ALA A 25 -2.95 -4.16 13.66
C ALA A 25 -2.74 -5.28 14.70
N ASN A 26 -2.91 -4.97 15.99
CA ASN A 26 -2.64 -5.85 17.13
C ASN A 26 -1.22 -6.46 17.09
N ILE A 27 -0.22 -5.57 17.01
CA ILE A 27 1.21 -5.89 17.05
C ILE A 27 1.91 -4.97 18.07
N GLN A 28 3.17 -5.24 18.40
CA GLN A 28 3.94 -4.34 19.26
C GLN A 28 4.31 -3.05 18.50
N PRO A 29 4.42 -1.90 19.19
CA PRO A 29 4.99 -0.70 18.60
C PRO A 29 6.39 -0.95 18.04
N ASN A 30 6.75 -0.20 17.01
CA ASN A 30 8.05 -0.26 16.33
C ASN A 30 8.33 -1.58 15.57
N VAL A 31 7.37 -2.51 15.48
CA VAL A 31 7.46 -3.70 14.61
C VAL A 31 7.49 -3.28 13.13
N ALA A 32 8.32 -3.94 12.33
CA ALA A 32 8.44 -3.65 10.90
C ALA A 32 7.14 -3.97 10.14
N MET A 33 6.77 -3.07 9.22
CA MET A 33 5.62 -3.19 8.34
C MET A 33 6.00 -2.80 6.90
N LEU A 34 5.21 -3.30 5.95
CA LEU A 34 5.24 -2.83 4.56
C LEU A 34 4.23 -1.68 4.41
N HIS A 35 4.70 -0.50 4.04
CA HIS A 35 3.84 0.61 3.65
C HIS A 35 3.76 0.68 2.12
N ILE A 36 2.53 0.53 1.61
CA ILE A 36 2.22 0.59 0.18
C ILE A 36 1.35 1.81 -0.04
N MET A 37 1.87 2.79 -0.78
CA MET A 37 1.09 3.91 -1.28
C MET A 37 0.72 3.63 -2.74
N ARG A 38 -0.57 3.68 -3.09
CA ARG A 38 -1.04 3.49 -4.47
C ARG A 38 -1.76 4.74 -4.94
N ILE A 39 -1.40 5.21 -6.15
CA ILE A 39 -2.11 6.27 -6.85
C ILE A 39 -2.76 5.66 -8.09
N GLY A 40 -4.09 5.74 -8.19
CA GLY A 40 -4.88 5.26 -9.32
C GLY A 40 -5.21 6.39 -10.30
N TYR A 41 -5.09 6.12 -11.59
CA TYR A 41 -5.29 7.09 -12.67
C TYR A 41 -6.33 6.60 -13.68
N LEU A 42 -7.06 7.55 -14.26
CA LEU A 42 -7.93 7.33 -15.41
C LEU A 42 -7.12 7.24 -16.72
N ASP A 43 -7.84 6.89 -17.79
CA ASP A 43 -7.30 6.82 -19.15
C ASP A 43 -6.75 8.17 -19.63
N ASN A 44 -7.38 9.28 -19.23
CA ASN A 44 -6.93 10.65 -19.49
C ASN A 44 -5.76 11.11 -18.59
N GLY A 45 -5.25 10.23 -17.72
CA GLY A 45 -4.14 10.53 -16.83
C GLY A 45 -4.50 11.29 -15.54
N ALA A 46 -5.78 11.60 -15.29
CA ALA A 46 -6.20 12.24 -14.05
C ALA A 46 -6.06 11.27 -12.85
N PRO A 47 -5.42 11.68 -11.74
CA PRO A 47 -5.40 10.89 -10.51
C PRO A 47 -6.78 10.92 -9.84
N VAL A 48 -7.30 9.74 -9.49
CA VAL A 48 -8.64 9.58 -8.90
C VAL A 48 -8.66 8.79 -7.61
N GLU A 49 -7.54 8.15 -7.26
CA GLU A 49 -7.42 7.35 -6.06
C GLU A 49 -6.05 7.56 -5.42
N LEU A 50 -6.01 7.73 -4.10
CA LEU A 50 -4.82 7.63 -3.27
C LEU A 50 -5.13 6.71 -2.10
N THR A 51 -4.39 5.62 -1.97
CA THR A 51 -4.51 4.70 -0.83
C THR A 51 -3.17 4.54 -0.13
N HIS A 52 -3.24 4.43 1.19
CA HIS A 52 -2.14 4.07 2.07
C HIS A 52 -2.50 2.76 2.77
N SER A 53 -1.72 1.72 2.52
CA SER A 53 -1.88 0.42 3.16
C SER A 53 -0.66 0.10 4.00
N TYR A 54 -0.90 -0.29 5.25
CA TYR A 54 0.14 -0.72 6.19
C TYR A 54 -0.07 -2.22 6.46
N CYS A 55 0.82 -3.03 5.92
CA CYS A 55 0.71 -4.48 5.95
C CYS A 55 1.66 -5.04 7.01
N ARG A 56 1.15 -5.90 7.87
CA ARG A 56 1.95 -6.60 8.89
C ARG A 56 2.95 -7.54 8.21
N SER A 57 4.20 -7.48 8.63
CA SER A 57 5.29 -8.30 8.09
C SER A 57 5.18 -9.80 8.42
N ASP A 58 4.39 -10.17 9.44
CA ASP A 58 4.17 -11.55 9.85
C ASP A 58 2.98 -12.22 9.14
N TYR A 59 2.25 -11.47 8.30
CA TYR A 59 1.04 -11.95 7.63
C TYR A 59 1.00 -11.67 6.13
N TYR A 60 1.64 -10.59 5.67
CA TYR A 60 1.63 -10.18 4.27
C TYR A 60 3.02 -10.20 3.65
N ASP A 61 3.13 -10.86 2.50
CA ASP A 61 4.26 -10.76 1.60
C ASP A 61 3.88 -9.97 0.34
N PHE A 62 4.85 -9.24 -0.22
CA PHE A 62 4.73 -8.62 -1.53
C PHE A 62 5.50 -9.44 -2.57
N VAL A 63 4.79 -9.92 -3.60
CA VAL A 63 5.38 -10.71 -4.69
C VAL A 63 5.17 -9.98 -6.01
N ALA A 64 6.24 -9.79 -6.77
CA ALA A 64 6.21 -9.24 -8.12
C ALA A 64 6.90 -10.20 -9.09
N GLU A 65 6.22 -10.54 -10.18
CA GLU A 65 6.81 -11.30 -11.28
C GLU A 65 7.26 -10.32 -12.37
N LEU A 66 8.56 -10.31 -12.67
CA LEU A 66 9.10 -9.53 -13.79
C LEU A 66 9.14 -10.42 -15.03
N ARG A 67 8.46 -10.01 -16.10
CA ARG A 67 8.56 -10.62 -17.43
C ARG A 67 9.33 -9.71 -18.37
N ARG A 68 10.10 -10.30 -19.28
CA ARG A 68 10.77 -9.59 -20.37
C ARG A 68 9.79 -9.20 -21.47
#